data_AF-A0A834ECM8-F1
#
_entry.id   AF-A0A834ECM8-F1
#
_cell.length_a   1.000
_cell.length_b   1.000
_cell.length_c   1.000
_cell.angle_alpha   90.00
_cell.angle_beta   90.00
_cell.angle_gamma   90.00
#
_symmetry.space_group_name_H-M   'P 1'
#
loop_
_entity.id
_entity.type
_entity.pdbx_description
1 polymer ?
#
loop_
_entity_poly.entity_id
_entity_poly.type
_entity_poly.pdbx_seq_one_letter_code
_entity_poly.pdbx_strand_id
1 'polypeptide(L)'
;MHVLQISTGLWKCQPRSGCHFCVKLFPSVRRVARDPRFDDLSGEYNPEVFDKTYEFLNDIRAKEKELVKKQLKRHRSGEELHLALKQERRAQAQQGHRPYFLKKSEQRQLALAEKFKELKRSKKLDSFLSRKRRRNAGKDRQHLPLNKV
;
A
#
# COMPACT_ATOMS: atom_id res chain seq x y z
N MET A 1 -16.25 -33.60 48.99
CA MET A 1 -16.37 -32.21 49.47
C MET A 1 -14.98 -31.67 49.73
N HIS A 2 -14.51 -30.76 48.88
CA HIS A 2 -13.67 -29.59 49.16
C HIS A 2 -12.87 -29.22 47.91
N VAL A 3 -13.33 -28.14 47.30
CA VAL A 3 -12.82 -27.48 46.12
C VAL A 3 -11.62 -26.64 46.57
N LEU A 4 -10.41 -26.90 46.07
CA LEU A 4 -9.28 -25.97 46.27
C LEU A 4 -9.37 -24.87 45.21
N GLN A 5 -9.62 -23.66 45.70
CA GLN A 5 -9.67 -22.42 44.93
C GLN A 5 -8.30 -22.10 44.33
N ILE A 6 -8.28 -21.81 43.04
CA ILE A 6 -7.13 -21.20 42.35
C ILE A 6 -7.10 -19.73 42.75
N SER A 7 -6.23 -19.37 43.69
CA SER A 7 -5.98 -17.98 44.04
C SER A 7 -5.25 -17.29 42.88
N THR A 8 -5.83 -16.19 42.43
CA THR A 8 -5.29 -15.30 41.41
C THR A 8 -3.97 -14.70 41.89
N GLY A 9 -2.86 -15.16 41.29
CA GLY A 9 -1.53 -14.62 41.50
C GLY A 9 -1.42 -13.20 40.94
N LEU A 10 -1.78 -12.22 41.76
CA LEU A 10 -1.45 -10.81 41.57
C LEU A 10 0.04 -10.62 41.87
N TRP A 11 0.88 -10.53 40.84
CA TRP A 11 2.30 -10.24 40.99
C TRP A 11 2.50 -8.79 41.46
N LYS A 12 2.60 -8.59 42.78
CA LYS A 12 3.09 -7.33 43.36
C LYS A 12 4.61 -7.44 43.49
N CYS A 13 5.36 -6.79 42.60
CA CYS A 13 6.77 -6.49 42.83
C CYS A 13 6.89 -5.47 43.97
N GLN A 14 7.35 -5.90 45.14
CA GLN A 14 7.79 -4.95 46.19
C GLN A 14 9.17 -4.37 45.81
N PRO A 15 9.38 -3.06 45.97
CA PRO A 15 10.68 -2.44 45.72
C PRO A 15 11.59 -2.72 46.92
N ARG A 16 12.49 -3.69 46.79
CA ARG A 16 13.63 -3.79 47.70
C ARG A 16 14.69 -2.80 47.25
N SER A 17 15.05 -1.90 48.18
CA SER A 17 16.32 -1.17 48.26
C SER A 17 16.80 -0.44 47.00
N GLY A 18 16.78 0.90 47.09
CA GLY A 18 17.44 1.87 46.22
C GLY A 18 18.31 1.31 45.10
N CYS A 19 17.79 1.39 43.88
CA CYS A 19 18.54 1.11 42.67
C CYS A 19 19.61 2.21 42.52
N HIS A 20 20.84 1.90 42.95
CA HIS A 20 22.02 2.77 42.82
C HIS A 20 22.48 2.95 41.35
N PHE A 21 21.73 2.39 40.40
CA PHE A 21 22.02 2.42 38.96
C PHE A 21 20.88 3.05 38.15
N CYS A 22 20.18 4.05 38.70
CA CYS A 22 19.46 4.99 37.86
C CYS A 22 20.44 6.10 37.45
N VAL A 23 21.28 5.83 36.44
CA VAL A 23 21.96 6.91 35.73
C VAL A 23 20.85 7.74 35.10
N LYS A 24 20.69 8.98 35.56
CA LYS A 24 19.81 9.92 34.87
C LYS A 24 20.41 10.11 33.48
N LEU A 25 19.78 9.51 32.47
CA LEU A 25 20.08 9.78 31.07
C LEU A 25 19.77 11.26 30.84
N PHE A 26 20.77 12.12 31.03
CA PHE A 26 20.75 13.40 30.34
C PHE A 26 20.81 13.06 28.86
N PRO A 27 19.87 13.56 28.03
CA PRO A 27 19.96 13.33 26.60
C PRO A 27 21.28 13.93 26.15
N SER A 28 22.25 13.07 25.82
CA SER A 28 23.43 13.51 25.10
C SER A 28 22.91 14.09 23.81
N VAL A 29 23.04 15.40 23.61
CA VAL A 29 22.70 16.05 22.35
C VAL A 29 23.74 15.54 21.35
N ARG A 30 23.48 14.37 20.76
CA ARG A 30 24.26 13.92 19.61
C ARG A 30 24.10 15.03 18.59
N ARG A 31 25.21 15.56 18.07
CA ARG A 31 25.15 16.43 16.90
C ARG A 31 24.61 15.57 15.76
N VAL A 32 23.28 15.54 15.60
CA VAL A 32 22.62 14.89 14.48
C VAL A 32 23.07 15.68 13.27
N ALA A 33 23.69 15.00 12.29
CA ALA A 33 23.93 15.59 10.98
C ALA A 33 22.56 16.00 10.43
N ARG A 34 22.28 17.31 10.43
CA ARG A 34 21.02 17.87 9.98
C ARG A 34 21.02 17.78 8.46
N ASP A 35 20.17 16.93 7.89
CA ASP A 35 19.89 16.99 6.45
C ASP A 35 18.96 18.18 6.24
N PRO A 36 19.38 19.24 5.52
CA PRO A 36 18.55 20.43 5.34
C PRO A 36 17.19 20.16 4.69
N ARG A 37 17.02 19.01 4.03
CA ARG A 37 15.73 18.58 3.45
C ARG A 37 14.77 18.02 4.49
N PHE A 38 15.29 17.57 5.62
CA PHE A 38 14.55 16.90 6.69
C PHE A 38 14.80 17.57 8.04
N ASP A 39 15.31 18.81 8.04
CA ASP A 39 15.52 19.57 9.26
C ASP A 39 14.25 20.31 9.62
N ASP A 40 13.90 20.32 10.91
CA ASP A 40 12.66 20.96 11.39
C ASP A 40 12.67 22.48 11.14
N LEU A 41 13.85 23.07 10.89
CA LEU A 41 14.04 24.48 10.55
C LEU A 41 13.95 24.77 9.04
N SER A 42 13.72 23.77 8.18
CA SER A 42 13.69 23.92 6.72
C SER A 42 12.44 24.62 6.16
N GLY A 43 11.51 25.01 7.04
CA GLY A 43 10.30 25.76 6.70
C GLY A 43 9.05 24.89 6.57
N GLU A 44 7.92 25.54 6.27
CA GLU A 44 6.62 24.88 6.13
C GLU A 44 6.36 24.39 4.69
N TYR A 45 5.65 23.27 4.56
CA TYR A 45 5.28 22.71 3.26
C TYR A 45 4.30 23.64 2.52
N ASN A 46 4.72 24.15 1.35
CA ASN A 46 3.86 24.94 0.48
C ASN A 46 3.36 24.08 -0.72
N PRO A 47 2.08 23.69 -0.75
CA PRO A 47 1.54 22.83 -1.80
C PRO A 47 1.61 23.46 -3.18
N GLU A 48 1.41 24.78 -3.30
CA GLU A 48 1.39 25.46 -4.60
C GLU A 48 2.77 25.45 -5.27
N VAL A 49 3.82 25.66 -4.49
CA VAL A 49 5.21 25.63 -4.99
C VAL A 49 5.57 24.20 -5.36
N PHE A 50 5.16 23.22 -4.55
CA PHE A 50 5.40 21.80 -4.82
C PHE A 50 4.76 21.36 -6.14
N ASP A 51 3.47 21.66 -6.33
CA ASP A 51 2.74 21.25 -7.53
C ASP A 51 3.32 21.87 -8.80
N LYS A 52 3.75 23.14 -8.75
CA LYS A 52 4.43 23.82 -9.88
C LYS A 52 5.82 23.25 -10.14
N THR A 53 6.63 23.05 -9.09
CA THR A 53 8.02 22.57 -9.21
C THR A 53 8.08 21.13 -9.73
N TYR A 54 7.11 20.30 -9.33
CA TYR A 54 7.06 18.88 -9.68
C TYR A 54 5.95 18.52 -10.69
N GLU A 55 5.42 19.51 -11.42
CA GLU A 55 4.36 19.32 -12.40
C GLU A 55 4.71 18.25 -13.44
N PHE A 56 5.98 18.20 -13.85
CA PHE A 56 6.52 17.22 -14.79
C PHE A 56 6.32 15.75 -14.35
N LEU A 57 6.15 15.48 -13.05
CA LEU A 57 5.83 14.14 -12.56
C LEU A 57 4.47 13.65 -13.07
N ASN A 58 3.53 14.57 -13.32
CA ASN A 58 2.23 14.24 -13.91
C ASN A 58 2.40 13.73 -15.34
N ASP A 59 3.26 14.36 -16.13
CA ASP A 59 3.55 13.92 -17.50
C ASP A 59 4.20 12.54 -17.54
N ILE A 60 5.17 12.29 -16.65
CA ILE A 60 5.82 10.99 -16.54
C ILE A 60 4.78 9.93 -16.17
N ARG A 61 3.95 10.19 -15.15
CA ARG A 61 2.88 9.27 -14.73
C ARG A 61 1.85 9.04 -15.84
N ALA A 62 1.50 10.07 -16.61
CA ALA A 62 0.55 9.98 -17.71
C ALA A 62 1.10 9.10 -18.85
N LYS A 63 2.35 9.34 -19.26
CA LYS A 63 3.04 8.53 -20.28
C LYS A 63 3.06 7.05 -19.90
N GLU A 64 3.45 6.75 -18.66
CA GLU A 64 3.48 5.38 -18.12
C GLU A 64 2.08 4.74 -18.10
N LYS A 65 1.05 5.49 -17.71
CA LYS A 65 -0.34 5.01 -17.71
C LYS A 65 -0.79 4.62 -19.12
N GLU A 66 -0.46 5.43 -20.13
CA GLU A 66 -0.83 5.15 -21.51
C GLU A 66 -0.08 3.95 -22.09
N LEU A 67 1.21 3.77 -21.78
CA LEU A 67 1.98 2.59 -22.18
C LEU A 67 1.34 1.30 -21.63
N VAL A 68 1.01 1.28 -20.33
CA VAL A 68 0.36 0.13 -19.70
C VAL A 68 -1.02 -0.14 -20.30
N LYS A 69 -1.83 0.89 -20.57
CA LYS A 69 -3.13 0.73 -21.26
C LYS A 69 -2.97 0.16 -22.66
N LYS A 70 -1.95 0.59 -23.41
CA LYS A 70 -1.65 0.08 -24.75
C LYS A 70 -1.28 -1.40 -24.69
N GLN A 71 -0.46 -1.80 -23.74
CA GLN A 71 -0.12 -3.21 -23.55
C GLN A 71 -1.34 -4.06 -23.16
N LEU A 72 -2.18 -3.58 -22.24
CA LEU A 72 -3.43 -4.24 -21.83
C LEU A 72 -4.39 -4.50 -23.00
N LYS A 73 -4.41 -3.62 -23.99
CA LYS A 73 -5.23 -3.80 -25.20
C LYS A 73 -4.62 -4.81 -26.17
N ARG A 74 -3.30 -4.92 -26.22
CA ARG A 74 -2.57 -5.82 -27.11
C ARG A 74 -2.62 -7.27 -26.63
N HIS A 75 -2.39 -7.48 -25.33
CA HIS A 75 -2.35 -8.81 -24.75
C HIS A 75 -3.67 -9.14 -24.07
N ARG A 76 -4.31 -10.23 -24.50
CA ARG A 76 -5.57 -10.71 -23.90
C ARG A 76 -5.33 -11.51 -22.62
N SER A 77 -4.22 -12.23 -22.53
CA SER A 77 -3.87 -13.01 -21.35
C SER A 77 -3.03 -12.19 -20.37
N GLY A 78 -3.29 -12.35 -19.07
CA GLY A 78 -2.57 -11.62 -18.03
C GLY A 78 -1.10 -12.03 -17.92
N GLU A 79 -0.77 -13.27 -18.29
CA GLU A 79 0.59 -13.81 -18.23
C GLU A 79 1.48 -13.23 -19.34
N GLU A 80 0.98 -13.19 -20.58
CA GLU A 80 1.69 -12.54 -21.68
C GLU A 80 1.93 -11.06 -21.40
N LEU A 81 0.91 -10.36 -20.89
CA LEU A 81 1.03 -8.96 -20.50
C LEU A 81 2.14 -8.75 -19.45
N HIS A 82 2.15 -9.59 -18.41
CA HIS A 82 3.15 -9.48 -17.35
C HIS A 82 4.57 -9.75 -17.87
N LEU A 83 4.72 -10.74 -18.76
CA LEU A 83 6.00 -11.07 -19.37
C LEU A 83 6.49 -9.93 -20.28
N ALA A 84 5.62 -9.39 -21.13
CA ALA A 84 5.92 -8.28 -22.03
C ALA A 84 6.35 -7.02 -21.24
N LEU A 85 5.60 -6.64 -20.20
CA LEU A 85 5.98 -5.53 -19.31
C LEU A 85 7.34 -5.79 -18.64
N LYS A 86 7.61 -7.03 -18.20
CA LYS A 86 8.88 -7.38 -17.57
C LYS A 86 10.06 -7.27 -18.54
N GLN A 87 9.88 -7.66 -19.79
CA GLN A 87 10.90 -7.55 -20.84
C GLN A 87 11.18 -6.09 -21.19
N GLU A 88 10.15 -5.27 -21.39
CA GLU A 88 10.31 -3.84 -21.71
C GLU A 88 11.04 -3.09 -20.59
N ARG A 89 10.71 -3.37 -19.33
CA ARG A 89 11.43 -2.81 -18.16
C ARG A 89 12.91 -3.16 -18.15
N ARG A 90 13.26 -4.40 -18.50
CA ARG A 90 14.66 -4.84 -18.58
C ARG A 90 15.41 -4.12 -19.69
N ALA A 91 14.77 -3.92 -20.85
CA ALA A 91 15.37 -3.21 -21.97
C ALA A 91 15.62 -1.73 -21.63
N GLN A 92 14.67 -1.06 -21.00
CA GLN A 92 14.84 0.33 -20.54
C GLN A 92 15.96 0.46 -19.50
N ALA A 93 16.06 -0.50 -18.57
CA ALA A 93 17.12 -0.52 -17.57
C ALA A 93 18.52 -0.71 -18.19
N GLN A 94 18.62 -1.52 -19.26
CA GLN A 94 19.88 -1.68 -20.01
C GLN A 94 20.30 -0.38 -20.71
N GLN A 95 19.35 0.44 -21.14
CA GLN A 95 19.60 1.78 -21.71
C GLN A 95 19.94 2.82 -20.62
N GLY A 96 19.99 2.44 -19.35
CA GLY A 96 20.26 3.35 -18.23
C GLY A 96 19.06 4.18 -17.79
N HIS A 97 17.89 4.02 -18.43
CA HIS A 97 16.68 4.70 -18.01
C HIS A 97 16.12 4.04 -16.74
N ARG A 98 15.74 4.87 -15.75
CA ARG A 98 15.04 4.44 -14.52
C ARG A 98 13.62 5.01 -14.48
N PRO A 99 12.70 4.51 -15.33
CA PRO A 99 11.35 5.03 -15.42
C PRO A 99 10.55 4.81 -14.13
N TYR A 100 9.56 5.68 -13.92
CA TYR A 100 8.64 5.59 -12.79
C TYR A 100 7.56 4.54 -13.07
N PHE A 101 7.68 3.36 -12.47
CA PHE A 101 6.70 2.30 -12.69
C PHE A 101 5.43 2.53 -11.88
N LEU A 102 4.28 2.37 -12.54
CA LEU A 102 2.98 2.31 -11.86
C LEU A 102 2.97 1.25 -10.77
N LYS A 103 2.32 1.56 -9.66
CA LYS A 103 2.14 0.62 -8.56
C LYS A 103 1.30 -0.57 -9.04
N LYS A 104 1.51 -1.74 -8.44
CA LYS A 104 0.71 -2.96 -8.76
C LYS A 104 -0.79 -2.74 -8.55
N SER A 105 -1.17 -1.94 -7.55
CA SER A 105 -2.56 -1.56 -7.30
C SER A 105 -3.15 -0.74 -8.45
N GLU A 106 -2.41 0.25 -8.95
CA GLU A 106 -2.84 1.11 -10.07
C GLU A 106 -2.96 0.30 -11.36
N GLN A 107 -2.00 -0.59 -11.65
CA GLN A 107 -2.09 -1.52 -12.77
C GLN A 107 -3.36 -2.39 -12.69
N ARG A 108 -3.70 -2.87 -11.49
CA ARG A 108 -4.92 -3.64 -11.26
C ARG A 108 -6.18 -2.81 -11.48
N GLN A 109 -6.20 -1.55 -11.03
CA GLN A 109 -7.32 -0.63 -11.28
C GLN A 109 -7.50 -0.37 -12.79
N LEU A 110 -6.41 -0.13 -13.52
CA LEU A 110 -6.44 0.04 -14.97
C LEU A 110 -6.99 -1.21 -15.68
N ALA A 111 -6.50 -2.39 -15.32
CA ALA A 111 -6.98 -3.65 -15.88
C ALA A 111 -8.47 -3.89 -15.59
N LEU A 112 -8.93 -3.59 -14.35
CA LEU A 112 -10.34 -3.68 -13.99
C LEU A 112 -11.20 -2.68 -14.77
N ALA A 113 -10.71 -1.46 -14.97
CA ALA A 113 -11.41 -0.43 -15.74
C ALA A 113 -11.59 -0.84 -17.21
N GLU A 114 -10.55 -1.40 -17.84
CA GLU A 114 -10.65 -1.91 -19.22
C GLU A 114 -11.61 -3.12 -19.30
N LYS A 115 -11.52 -4.06 -18.36
CA LYS A 115 -12.46 -5.19 -18.27
C LYS A 115 -13.92 -4.73 -18.10
N PHE A 116 -14.14 -3.66 -17.32
CA PHE A 116 -15.47 -3.08 -17.16
C PHE A 116 -15.99 -2.49 -18.47
N LYS A 117 -15.15 -1.73 -19.21
CA LYS A 117 -15.51 -1.19 -20.52
C LYS A 117 -15.88 -2.29 -21.51
N GLU A 118 -15.12 -3.38 -21.54
CA GLU A 118 -15.38 -4.55 -22.40
C GLU A 118 -16.70 -5.24 -22.05
N LEU A 119 -16.96 -5.48 -20.76
CA LEU A 119 -18.21 -6.08 -20.28
C LEU A 119 -19.43 -5.19 -20.53
N LYS A 120 -19.25 -3.86 -20.45
CA LYS A 120 -20.28 -2.88 -20.78
C LYS A 120 -20.60 -2.90 -22.28
N ARG A 121 -19.58 -2.94 -23.14
CA ARG A 121 -19.76 -3.06 -24.62
C ARG A 121 -20.49 -4.35 -25.00
N SER A 122 -20.15 -5.46 -24.36
CA SER A 122 -20.75 -6.78 -24.62
C SER A 122 -22.10 -7.01 -23.93
N LYS A 123 -22.62 -6.04 -23.16
CA LYS A 123 -23.87 -6.14 -22.37
C LYS A 123 -23.90 -7.33 -21.38
N LYS A 124 -22.73 -7.83 -20.96
CA LYS A 124 -22.59 -8.96 -20.02
C LYS A 124 -22.30 -8.51 -18.58
N LEU A 125 -22.32 -7.20 -18.33
CA LEU A 125 -21.94 -6.60 -17.05
C LEU A 125 -22.83 -7.07 -15.88
N ASP A 126 -24.16 -7.03 -16.03
CA ASP A 126 -25.08 -7.37 -14.94
C ASP A 126 -24.99 -8.85 -14.54
N SER A 127 -24.86 -9.74 -15.52
CA SER A 127 -24.63 -11.17 -15.28
C SER A 127 -23.29 -11.43 -14.59
N PHE A 128 -22.24 -10.69 -14.96
CA PHE A 128 -20.94 -10.78 -14.30
C PHE A 128 -21.02 -10.30 -12.84
N LEU A 129 -21.68 -9.17 -12.59
CA LEU A 129 -21.86 -8.60 -11.25
C LEU A 129 -22.69 -9.52 -10.36
N SER A 130 -23.81 -10.08 -10.84
CA SER A 130 -24.64 -11.00 -10.05
C SER A 130 -23.86 -12.26 -9.64
N ARG A 131 -23.10 -12.86 -10.59
CA ARG A 131 -22.20 -14.00 -10.30
C ARG A 131 -21.07 -13.63 -9.34
N LYS A 132 -20.57 -12.39 -9.38
CA LYS A 132 -19.51 -11.93 -8.47
C LYS A 132 -20.05 -11.70 -7.06
N ARG A 133 -21.22 -11.05 -6.93
CA ARG A 133 -21.95 -10.92 -5.65
C ARG A 133 -22.20 -12.28 -5.01
N ARG A 134 -22.69 -13.28 -5.76
CA ARG A 134 -22.93 -14.64 -5.24
C ARG A 134 -21.65 -15.31 -4.71
N ARG A 135 -20.51 -15.14 -5.38
CA ARG A 135 -19.21 -15.69 -4.93
C ARG A 135 -18.62 -14.93 -3.75
N ASN A 136 -18.82 -13.63 -3.68
CA ASN A 136 -18.33 -12.80 -2.59
C ASN A 136 -19.18 -12.94 -1.32
N ALA A 137 -20.47 -13.26 -1.44
CA ALA A 137 -21.40 -13.39 -0.31
C ALA A 137 -20.88 -14.30 0.81
N GLY A 138 -20.11 -15.35 0.49
CA GLY A 138 -19.47 -16.19 1.51
C GLY A 138 -18.40 -15.46 2.33
N LYS A 139 -17.60 -14.60 1.70
CA LYS A 139 -16.61 -13.76 2.37
C LYS A 139 -17.31 -12.66 3.18
N ASP A 140 -18.34 -12.05 2.60
CA ASP A 140 -19.10 -10.99 3.26
C ASP A 140 -19.76 -11.54 4.54
N ARG A 141 -20.30 -12.77 4.50
CA ARG A 141 -20.83 -13.49 5.67
C ARG A 141 -19.81 -13.72 6.78
N GLN A 142 -18.53 -13.96 6.46
CA GLN A 142 -17.47 -14.16 7.46
C GLN A 142 -17.12 -12.88 8.23
N HIS A 143 -17.38 -11.71 7.62
CA HIS A 143 -17.09 -10.40 8.22
C HIS A 143 -18.33 -9.71 8.78
N LEU A 144 -19.51 -10.33 8.68
CA LEU A 144 -20.72 -9.83 9.34
C LEU A 144 -20.66 -10.18 10.83
N PRO A 145 -21.08 -9.26 11.72
CA PRO A 145 -21.21 -9.59 13.12
C PRO A 145 -22.19 -10.77 13.25
N LEU A 146 -21.76 -11.82 13.96
CA LEU A 146 -22.66 -12.91 14.33
C LEU A 146 -23.70 -12.32 15.28
N ASN A 147 -24.98 -12.44 14.94
CA ASN A 147 -26.04 -12.15 15.88
C ASN A 147 -25.85 -13.10 17.07
N LYS A 148 -25.45 -12.54 18.22
CA LYS A 148 -25.46 -13.27 19.48
C LYS A 148 -26.93 -13.47 19.84
N VAL A 149 -27.41 -14.69 19.65
CA VAL A 149 -28.66 -15.16 20.25
C VAL A 149 -28.46 -15.25 21.76
#